data_AF-A0A920S3J6-F1
#
_entry.id   AF-A0A920S3J6-F1
#
_cell.length_a   1.000
_cell.length_b   1.000
_cell.length_c   1.000
_cell.angle_alpha   90.00
_cell.angle_beta   90.00
_cell.angle_gamma   90.00
#
_symmetry.space_group_name_H-M   'P 1'
#
loop_
_entity.id
_entity.type
_entity.pdbx_description
1 polymer ?
#
loop_
_entity_poly.entity_id
_entity_poly.type
_entity_poly.pdbx_seq_one_letter_code
_entity_poly.pdbx_strand_id
1 'polypeptide(L)'
;MKKLILISFMFLVGGSAWAGGHEHGHDHDDDLISKQDCKEMKQGIGELLGIADYFWNEIEKAGKEADTGDYEGAAFYSQQAANYSVVYDVWCD
;
A
#
# COMPACT_ATOMS: atom_id res chain seq x y z
N MET A 1 39.32 -12.38 -22.29
CA MET A 1 38.40 -13.47 -21.89
C MET A 1 37.13 -12.83 -21.35
N LYS A 2 36.02 -12.86 -22.09
CA LYS A 2 34.73 -12.32 -21.64
C LYS A 2 34.12 -13.29 -20.61
N LYS A 3 34.02 -12.88 -19.35
CA LYS A 3 33.32 -13.64 -18.31
C LYS A 3 31.83 -13.31 -18.42
N LEU A 4 31.04 -14.25 -18.91
CA LEU A 4 29.58 -14.16 -18.88
C LEU A 4 29.12 -14.57 -17.49
N ILE A 5 28.64 -13.62 -16.70
CA ILE A 5 27.99 -13.88 -15.42
C ILE A 5 26.50 -14.08 -15.72
N LEU A 6 26.02 -15.32 -15.64
CA LEU A 6 24.61 -15.66 -15.73
C LEU A 6 23.95 -15.34 -14.38
N ILE A 7 23.16 -14.27 -14.33
CA ILE A 7 22.30 -13.97 -13.19
C ILE A 7 21.02 -14.80 -13.36
N SER A 8 20.92 -15.87 -12.59
CA SER A 8 19.70 -16.67 -12.46
C SER A 8 18.62 -15.79 -11.83
N PHE A 9 17.68 -15.30 -12.63
CA PHE A 9 16.44 -14.71 -12.13
C PHE A 9 15.63 -15.82 -11.47
N MET A 10 15.79 -15.98 -10.15
CA MET A 10 14.80 -16.66 -9.33
C MET A 10 13.53 -15.82 -9.42
N PHE A 11 12.63 -16.19 -10.33
CA PHE A 11 11.24 -15.79 -10.26
C PHE A 11 10.69 -16.37 -8.96
N LEU A 12 10.68 -15.55 -7.91
CA LEU A 12 9.76 -15.73 -6.81
C LEU A 12 8.36 -15.53 -7.40
N VAL A 13 7.80 -16.60 -7.97
CA VAL A 13 6.36 -16.70 -8.16
C VAL A 13 5.80 -16.78 -6.75
N GLY A 14 5.61 -15.62 -6.12
CA GLY A 14 4.74 -15.50 -4.97
C GLY A 14 3.40 -16.02 -5.43
N GLY A 15 3.02 -17.22 -4.98
CA GLY A 15 1.68 -17.73 -5.21
C GLY A 15 0.72 -16.68 -4.69
N SER A 16 -0.20 -16.25 -5.53
CA SER A 16 -1.37 -15.50 -5.09
C SER A 16 -2.04 -16.33 -4.00
N ALA A 17 -1.90 -15.94 -2.74
CA ALA A 17 -2.75 -16.40 -1.67
C ALA A 17 -4.02 -15.58 -1.79
N TRP A 18 -5.02 -16.13 -2.49
CA TRP A 18 -6.34 -15.54 -2.57
C TRP A 18 -6.96 -15.73 -1.18
N ALA A 19 -7.04 -14.68 -0.39
CA ALA A 19 -7.94 -14.69 0.76
C ALA A 19 -9.33 -14.32 0.24
N GLY A 20 -10.35 -15.07 0.66
CA GLY A 20 -11.75 -14.70 0.50
C GLY A 20 -12.32 -14.82 -0.91
N GLY A 21 -12.92 -15.97 -1.22
CA GLY A 21 -13.86 -16.07 -2.33
C GLY A 21 -15.15 -15.34 -1.97
N HIS A 22 -15.47 -14.26 -2.69
CA HIS A 22 -16.76 -13.58 -2.62
C HIS A 22 -17.85 -14.44 -3.27
N GLU A 23 -18.41 -15.40 -2.54
CA GLU A 23 -19.70 -15.98 -2.88
C GLU A 23 -20.81 -15.03 -2.41
N HIS A 24 -21.55 -14.49 -3.38
CA HIS A 24 -22.80 -13.78 -3.13
C HIS A 24 -23.77 -14.66 -2.35
N GLY A 25 -23.91 -14.43 -1.04
CA GLY A 25 -25.10 -14.89 -0.32
C GLY A 25 -24.97 -15.36 1.13
N HIS A 26 -23.84 -15.18 1.82
CA HIS A 26 -23.78 -15.53 3.25
C HIS A 26 -23.51 -14.32 4.14
N ASP A 27 -24.45 -14.09 5.05
CA ASP A 27 -24.40 -13.08 6.09
C ASP A 27 -23.20 -13.32 7.03
N HIS A 28 -22.19 -12.45 6.90
CA HIS A 28 -21.64 -11.62 7.98
C HIS A 28 -20.93 -12.21 9.21
N ASP A 29 -20.78 -13.52 9.40
CA ASP A 29 -20.15 -14.06 10.63
C ASP A 29 -18.70 -14.60 10.47
N ASP A 30 -18.18 -14.73 9.24
CA ASP A 30 -16.84 -15.32 8.99
C ASP A 30 -15.79 -14.35 8.40
N ASP A 31 -16.14 -13.07 8.18
CA ASP A 31 -15.19 -12.09 7.67
C ASP A 31 -14.20 -11.66 8.76
N LEU A 32 -12.90 -11.71 8.47
CA LEU A 32 -11.84 -11.28 9.40
C LEU A 32 -11.98 -9.78 9.77
N ILE A 33 -12.56 -8.98 8.88
CA ILE A 33 -12.74 -7.53 9.02
C ILE A 33 -14.19 -7.19 8.70
N SER A 34 -14.85 -6.40 9.55
CA SER A 34 -16.24 -6.04 9.31
C SER A 34 -16.39 -5.04 8.16
N LYS A 35 -17.57 -4.99 7.53
CA LYS A 35 -17.86 -3.97 6.50
C LYS A 35 -17.69 -2.53 7.00
N GLN A 36 -17.87 -2.28 8.30
CA GLN A 36 -17.66 -0.96 8.88
C GLN A 36 -16.16 -0.66 8.98
N ASP A 37 -15.37 -1.60 9.48
CA ASP A 37 -13.91 -1.46 9.56
C ASP A 37 -13.28 -1.30 8.16
N CYS A 38 -13.82 -1.99 7.16
CA CYS A 38 -13.41 -1.81 5.76
C CYS A 38 -13.63 -0.37 5.27
N LYS A 39 -14.78 0.24 5.58
CA LYS A 39 -15.03 1.65 5.22
C LYS A 39 -14.07 2.60 5.91
N GLU A 40 -13.83 2.37 7.20
CA GLU A 40 -12.89 3.18 8.00
C GLU A 40 -11.46 3.03 7.49
N MET A 41 -11.03 1.81 7.13
CA MET A 41 -9.72 1.56 6.55
C MET A 41 -9.55 2.26 5.20
N LYS A 42 -10.56 2.20 4.32
CA LYS A 42 -10.54 2.93 3.04
C LYS A 42 -10.39 4.44 3.25
N GLN A 43 -11.12 4.99 4.21
CA GLN A 43 -10.99 6.41 4.57
C GLN A 43 -9.57 6.70 5.08
N GLY A 44 -9.05 5.90 6.02
CA GLY A 44 -7.72 6.05 6.58
C GLY A 44 -6.61 5.97 5.52
N ILE A 45 -6.72 5.05 4.54
CA ILE A 45 -5.80 5.01 3.38
C ILE A 45 -5.82 6.34 2.63
N GLY A 46 -7.02 6.89 2.37
CA GLY A 46 -7.18 8.20 1.73
C GLY A 46 -6.55 9.34 2.54
N GLU A 47 -6.71 9.34 3.87
CA GLU A 47 -6.10 10.33 4.76
C GLU A 47 -4.57 10.25 4.76
N LEU A 48 -3.99 9.03 4.81
CA LEU A 48 -2.55 8.83 4.69
C LEU A 48 -2.00 9.35 3.36
N LEU A 49 -2.71 9.08 2.25
CA LEU A 49 -2.35 9.63 0.94
C LEU A 49 -2.44 11.16 0.90
N GLY A 50 -3.45 11.75 1.53
CA GLY A 50 -3.58 13.20 1.64
C GLY A 50 -2.41 13.84 2.41
N ILE A 51 -1.94 13.18 3.47
CA ILE A 51 -0.75 13.65 4.22
C ILE A 51 0.52 13.49 3.39
N ALA A 52 0.67 12.37 2.67
CA ALA A 52 1.80 12.18 1.77
C ALA A 52 1.84 13.25 0.65
N ASP A 53 0.69 13.58 0.07
CA ASP A 53 0.56 14.63 -0.95
C ASP A 53 0.91 16.01 -0.39
N TYR A 54 0.52 16.31 0.86
CA TYR A 54 0.95 17.53 1.53
C TYR A 54 2.49 17.65 1.56
N PHE A 55 3.20 16.61 2.02
CA PHE A 55 4.67 16.63 2.05
C PHE A 55 5.27 16.71 0.64
N TRP A 56 4.67 16.04 -0.34
CA TRP A 56 5.11 16.12 -1.73
C TRP A 56 5.00 17.56 -2.27
N ASN A 57 3.90 18.24 -1.98
CA ASN A 57 3.71 19.64 -2.34
C ASN A 57 4.74 20.56 -1.66
N GLU A 58 5.11 20.33 -0.40
CA GLU A 58 6.14 21.12 0.28
C GLU A 58 7.53 20.90 -0.36
N ILE A 59 7.88 19.66 -0.72
CA ILE A 59 9.09 19.33 -1.48
C ILE A 59 9.12 20.10 -2.81
N GLU A 60 8.02 20.09 -3.56
CA GLU A 60 7.94 20.76 -4.86
C GLU A 60 8.07 22.28 -4.74
N LYS A 61 7.48 22.88 -3.69
CA LYS A 61 7.61 24.31 -3.41
C LYS A 61 9.04 24.71 -3.03
N ALA A 62 9.71 23.91 -2.20
CA ALA A 62 11.06 24.20 -1.73
C ALA A 62 12.15 23.85 -2.76
N GLY A 63 11.88 22.89 -3.66
CA GLY A 63 12.80 22.47 -4.70
C GLY A 63 14.10 21.90 -4.13
N LYS A 64 15.22 22.57 -4.39
CA LYS A 64 16.55 22.12 -3.93
C LYS A 64 16.77 22.34 -2.43
N GLU A 65 15.99 23.22 -1.81
CA GLU A 65 16.07 23.54 -0.39
C GLU A 65 15.05 22.75 0.45
N ALA A 66 14.41 21.73 -0.15
CA ALA A 66 13.43 20.89 0.53
C ALA A 66 14.04 20.20 1.75
N ASP A 67 13.30 20.19 2.86
CA ASP A 67 13.75 19.58 4.11
C ASP A 67 13.79 18.06 3.96
N THR A 68 14.78 17.42 4.59
CA THR A 68 14.88 15.95 4.54
C THR A 68 13.69 15.30 5.22
N GLY A 69 13.13 15.92 6.26
CA GLY A 69 11.92 15.49 6.95
C GLY A 69 10.68 15.49 6.05
N ASP A 70 10.60 16.35 5.02
CA ASP A 70 9.48 16.32 4.08
C ASP A 70 9.54 15.06 3.20
N TYR A 71 10.73 14.69 2.71
CA TYR A 71 10.92 13.44 1.97
C TYR A 71 10.63 12.21 2.84
N GLU A 72 11.08 12.23 4.10
CA GLU A 72 10.78 11.17 5.07
C GLU A 72 9.28 11.05 5.33
N GLY A 73 8.59 12.19 5.50
CA GLY A 73 7.13 12.26 5.65
C GLY A 73 6.41 11.67 4.44
N ALA A 74 6.71 12.17 3.23
CA ALA A 74 6.12 11.68 2.00
C ALA A 74 6.31 10.16 1.82
N ALA A 75 7.53 9.66 2.08
CA ALA A 75 7.84 8.23 1.98
C ALA A 75 7.09 7.39 3.03
N PHE A 76 7.09 7.82 4.29
CA PHE A 76 6.45 7.10 5.39
C PHE A 76 4.94 6.97 5.16
N TYR A 77 4.25 8.08 4.91
CA TYR A 77 2.79 8.08 4.74
C TYR A 77 2.35 7.34 3.46
N SER A 78 3.11 7.46 2.36
CA SER A 78 2.86 6.69 1.15
C SER A 78 2.99 5.18 1.39
N GLN A 79 4.02 4.77 2.14
CA GLN A 79 4.23 3.35 2.46
C GLN A 79 3.13 2.80 3.36
N GLN A 80 2.68 3.56 4.36
CA GLN A 80 1.56 3.16 5.21
C GLN A 80 0.27 3.01 4.40
N ALA A 81 -0.03 3.96 3.51
CA ALA A 81 -1.18 3.87 2.62
C ALA A 81 -1.11 2.62 1.73
N ALA A 82 0.05 2.32 1.15
CA ALA A 82 0.25 1.13 0.32
C ALA A 82 0.06 -0.17 1.12
N ASN A 83 0.63 -0.26 2.33
CA ASN A 83 0.52 -1.44 3.19
C ASN A 83 -0.94 -1.73 3.56
N TYR A 84 -1.71 -0.71 3.97
CA TYR A 84 -3.12 -0.89 4.29
C TYR A 84 -3.98 -1.11 3.05
N SER A 85 -3.59 -0.60 1.88
CA SER A 85 -4.27 -0.91 0.62
C SER A 85 -4.22 -2.40 0.29
N VAL A 86 -3.11 -3.08 0.59
CA VAL A 86 -3.02 -4.55 0.43
C VAL A 86 -3.98 -5.27 1.39
N VAL A 87 -4.09 -4.81 2.64
CA VAL A 87 -5.04 -5.39 3.60
C VAL A 87 -6.48 -5.18 3.13
N TYR A 88 -6.80 -3.98 2.64
CA TYR A 88 -8.11 -3.67 2.11
C TYR A 88 -8.45 -4.55 0.88
N ASP A 89 -7.55 -4.65 -0.10
CA ASP A 89 -7.76 -5.47 -1.31
C ASP A 89 -8.00 -6.95 -0.99
N VAL A 90 -7.33 -7.48 0.03
CA VAL A 90 -7.41 -8.90 0.39
C VAL A 90 -8.66 -9.23 1.22
N TRP A 91 -9.13 -8.30 2.05
CA TRP A 91 -10.15 -8.59 3.07
C TRP A 91 -11.44 -7.76 2.94
N CYS A 92 -11.47 -6.76 2.08
CA CYS A 92 -12.57 -5.78 2.00
C CYS A 92 -13.13 -5.53 0.60
N ASP A 93 -12.35 -5.75 -0.48
CA ASP A 93 -12.76 -5.50 -1.88
C ASP A 93 -13.30 -6.76 -2.56
#